data_AF-A0A7S0Y678-F1
#
_entry.id   AF-A0A7S0Y678-F1
#
_cell.length_a   1.000
_cell.length_b   1.000
_cell.length_c   1.000
_cell.angle_alpha   90.00
_cell.angle_beta   90.00
_cell.angle_gamma   90.00
#
_symmetry.space_group_name_H-M   'P 1'
#
loop_
_entity.id
_entity.type
_entity.pdbx_description
1 polymer ?
#
loop_
_entity_poly.entity_id
_entity_poly.type
_entity_poly.pdbx_seq_one_letter_code
_entity_poly.pdbx_strand_id
1 'polypeptide(L)'
;EMAGQVPMWEHIPLEVRGTEVYKSFVHGWAQIVRAIGVVVKPRSHSRREPALPTVENVSRELWERNYDQRYTSHFLSRGGKVEFALDALLYLAKDADEMFWSMEEDEDKEDDYRQQSRYEALPKHRLDDCWEFVRYKLLGPNGKVKKGPF
;
A
#
# COMPACT_ATOMS: atom_id res chain seq x y z
N GLU A 1 -5.26 -33.61 4.74
CA GLU A 1 -4.59 -32.89 3.65
C GLU A 1 -4.86 -31.40 3.84
N MET A 2 -3.83 -30.60 4.13
CA MET A 2 -4.01 -29.15 4.19
C MET A 2 -4.14 -28.64 2.76
N ALA A 3 -5.37 -28.43 2.29
CA ALA A 3 -5.64 -27.66 1.09
C ALA A 3 -5.05 -26.27 1.32
N GLY A 4 -3.82 -26.05 0.84
CA GLY A 4 -3.15 -24.77 0.93
C GLY A 4 -3.99 -23.74 0.19
N GLN A 5 -4.74 -22.93 0.93
CA GLN A 5 -5.53 -21.86 0.36
C GLN A 5 -4.56 -20.92 -0.38
N VAL A 6 -4.85 -20.64 -1.64
CA VAL A 6 -4.14 -19.64 -2.41
C VAL A 6 -4.60 -18.29 -1.87
N PRO A 7 -3.72 -17.45 -1.31
CA PRO A 7 -4.13 -16.22 -0.67
C PRO A 7 -4.80 -15.28 -1.69
N MET A 8 -5.87 -14.60 -1.26
CA MET A 8 -6.60 -13.59 -2.03
C MET A 8 -7.24 -14.13 -3.34
N TRP A 9 -7.37 -15.45 -3.47
CA TRP A 9 -7.82 -16.11 -4.69
C TRP A 9 -9.28 -15.78 -5.05
N GLU A 10 -10.09 -15.48 -4.05
CA GLU A 10 -11.47 -15.05 -4.14
C GLU A 10 -11.67 -13.76 -4.93
N HIS A 11 -10.63 -12.91 -5.03
CA HIS A 11 -10.69 -11.63 -5.75
C HIS A 11 -10.54 -11.75 -7.27
N ILE A 12 -10.18 -12.94 -7.79
CA ILE A 12 -10.19 -13.18 -9.22
C ILE A 12 -11.65 -13.49 -9.63
N PRO A 13 -12.25 -12.84 -10.64
CA PRO A 13 -13.61 -13.18 -11.06
C PRO A 13 -13.75 -14.66 -11.45
N LEU A 14 -14.91 -15.27 -11.18
CA LEU A 14 -15.15 -16.69 -11.49
C LEU A 14 -15.03 -16.98 -12.98
N GLU A 15 -15.40 -16.01 -13.81
CA GLU A 15 -15.29 -16.05 -15.28
C GLU A 15 -13.84 -16.19 -15.74
N VAL A 16 -12.91 -15.61 -14.99
CA VAL A 16 -11.47 -15.65 -15.27
C VAL A 16 -10.83 -16.91 -14.71
N ARG A 17 -11.27 -17.37 -13.53
CA ARG A 17 -10.82 -18.63 -12.93
C ARG A 17 -11.22 -19.84 -13.77
N GLY A 18 -12.41 -19.78 -14.38
CA GLY A 18 -13.01 -20.90 -15.09
C GLY A 18 -13.41 -22.04 -14.16
N THR A 19 -13.91 -23.14 -14.74
CA THR A 19 -14.30 -24.35 -14.00
C THR A 19 -13.10 -25.21 -13.59
N GLU A 20 -12.01 -25.14 -14.36
CA GLU A 20 -10.78 -25.89 -14.13
C GLU A 20 -9.60 -24.93 -13.96
N VAL A 21 -8.96 -24.99 -12.80
CA VAL A 21 -7.83 -24.11 -12.47
C VAL A 21 -6.53 -24.87 -12.65
N TYR A 22 -5.73 -24.45 -13.63
CA TYR A 22 -4.41 -25.02 -13.87
C TYR A 22 -3.39 -24.51 -12.84
N LYS A 23 -2.46 -25.37 -12.42
CA LYS A 23 -1.37 -24.99 -11.51
C LYS A 23 -0.56 -23.79 -12.02
N SER A 24 -0.34 -23.72 -13.33
CA SER A 24 0.34 -22.60 -14.00
C SER A 24 -0.35 -21.26 -13.76
N PHE A 25 -1.69 -21.25 -13.72
CA PHE A 25 -2.48 -20.06 -13.47
C PHE A 25 -2.30 -19.60 -12.01
N VAL A 26 -2.37 -20.52 -11.05
CA VAL A 26 -2.13 -20.24 -9.62
C VAL A 26 -0.72 -19.71 -9.39
N HIS A 27 0.28 -20.28 -10.07
CA HIS A 27 1.64 -19.78 -9.99
C HIS A 27 1.77 -18.35 -10.56
N GLY A 28 1.11 -18.04 -11.67
CA GLY A 28 1.09 -16.69 -12.23
C GLY A 28 0.47 -15.68 -11.27
N TRP A 29 -0.66 -16.01 -10.64
CA TRP A 29 -1.26 -15.22 -9.57
C TRP A 29 -0.28 -14.96 -8.42
N ALA A 30 0.36 -16.02 -7.90
CA ALA A 30 1.31 -15.90 -6.80
C ALA A 30 2.53 -15.03 -7.17
N GLN A 31 2.97 -15.05 -8.43
CA GLN A 31 4.04 -14.18 -8.91
C GLN A 31 3.64 -12.70 -8.91
N ILE A 32 2.40 -12.37 -9.31
CA ILE A 32 1.88 -11.00 -9.26
C ILE A 32 1.83 -10.49 -7.82
N VAL A 33 1.25 -11.27 -6.90
CA VAL A 33 1.19 -10.92 -5.47
C VAL A 33 2.60 -10.72 -4.88
N ARG A 34 3.56 -11.57 -5.24
CA ARG A 34 4.96 -11.40 -4.84
C ARG A 34 5.58 -10.13 -5.41
N ALA A 35 5.32 -9.83 -6.68
CA ALA A 35 5.84 -8.62 -7.33
C ALA A 35 5.31 -7.36 -6.63
N ILE A 36 4.02 -7.32 -6.30
CA ILE A 36 3.43 -6.25 -5.48
C ILE A 36 4.19 -6.12 -4.16
N GLY A 37 4.36 -7.23 -3.42
CA GLY A 37 5.08 -7.24 -2.15
C GLY A 37 6.53 -6.75 -2.25
N VAL A 38 7.16 -6.91 -3.42
CA VAL A 38 8.51 -6.41 -3.69
C VAL A 38 8.52 -4.92 -4.04
N VAL A 39 7.52 -4.42 -4.76
CA VAL A 39 7.38 -3.01 -5.12
C VAL A 39 7.15 -2.13 -3.89
N VAL A 40 6.36 -2.61 -2.93
CA VAL A 40 5.99 -1.85 -1.72
C VAL A 40 7.02 -1.94 -0.59
N LYS A 41 7.87 -2.97 -0.57
CA LYS A 41 8.81 -3.17 0.54
C LYS A 41 10.03 -2.25 0.44
N PRO A 42 10.38 -1.52 1.52
CA PRO A 42 11.66 -0.83 1.60
C PRO A 42 12.79 -1.86 1.52
N ARG A 43 13.68 -1.73 0.53
CA ARG A 43 14.82 -2.63 0.41
C ARG A 43 15.98 -2.12 1.26
N SER A 44 16.30 -2.83 2.34
CA SER A 44 17.41 -2.50 3.25
C SER A 44 18.80 -2.36 2.60
N HIS A 45 18.98 -2.81 1.35
CA HIS A 45 20.27 -2.81 0.63
C HIS A 45 20.19 -2.19 -0.77
N SER A 46 19.06 -1.59 -1.15
CA SER A 46 18.87 -0.97 -2.47
C SER A 46 18.47 0.48 -2.30
N ARG A 47 19.08 1.38 -3.08
CA ARG A 47 18.69 2.80 -3.16
C ARG A 47 17.31 3.03 -3.79
N ARG A 48 16.58 1.99 -4.22
CA ARG A 48 15.20 2.17 -4.70
C ARG A 48 14.30 2.39 -3.50
N GLU A 49 13.75 3.59 -3.41
CA GLU A 49 12.67 3.92 -2.51
C GLU A 49 11.46 3.01 -2.80
N PRO A 50 10.68 2.64 -1.78
CA PRO A 50 9.42 1.94 -1.98
C PRO A 50 8.52 2.78 -2.89
N ALA A 51 7.84 2.10 -3.82
CA ALA A 51 6.97 2.75 -4.79
C ALA A 51 5.53 2.29 -4.61
N LEU A 52 4.59 3.11 -5.08
CA LEU A 52 3.18 2.72 -5.14
C LEU A 52 3.03 1.51 -6.09
N PRO A 53 2.26 0.48 -5.72
CA PRO A 53 2.08 -0.72 -6.53
C PRO A 53 1.10 -0.46 -7.67
N THR A 54 1.44 0.41 -8.62
CA THR A 54 0.64 0.61 -9.82
C THR A 54 0.77 -0.58 -10.78
N VAL A 55 -0.19 -0.75 -11.69
CA VAL A 55 -0.14 -1.79 -12.73
C VAL A 55 1.18 -1.72 -13.51
N GLU A 56 1.62 -0.51 -13.85
CA GLU A 56 2.88 -0.28 -14.55
C GLU A 56 4.09 -0.71 -13.71
N ASN A 57 4.16 -0.30 -12.44
CA ASN A 57 5.29 -0.63 -11.57
C ASN A 57 5.38 -2.14 -11.30
N VAL A 58 4.24 -2.80 -11.10
CA VAL A 58 4.16 -4.25 -10.89
C VAL A 58 4.52 -4.99 -12.16
N SER A 59 3.99 -4.57 -13.32
CA SER A 59 4.34 -5.15 -14.61
C SER A 59 5.84 -5.01 -14.86
N ARG A 60 6.41 -3.83 -14.64
CA ARG A 60 7.85 -3.60 -14.76
C ARG A 60 8.66 -4.51 -13.83
N GLU A 61 8.26 -4.69 -12.57
CA GLU A 61 8.96 -5.63 -11.68
C GLU A 61 8.83 -7.09 -12.16
N LEU A 62 7.69 -7.48 -12.74
CA LEU A 62 7.50 -8.82 -13.33
C LEU A 62 8.41 -9.03 -14.56
N TRP A 63 8.65 -8.00 -15.37
CA TRP A 63 9.52 -8.05 -16.55
C TRP A 63 11.02 -7.95 -16.20
N GLU A 64 11.39 -7.05 -15.28
CA GLU A 64 12.79 -6.76 -14.92
C GLU A 64 13.44 -7.87 -14.08
N ARG A 65 12.66 -8.77 -13.48
CA ARG A 65 13.14 -9.80 -12.56
C ARG A 65 12.98 -11.21 -13.11
N ASN A 66 13.69 -12.15 -12.48
CA ASN A 66 13.67 -13.58 -12.77
C ASN A 66 12.36 -14.28 -12.32
N TYR A 67 11.20 -13.68 -12.61
CA TYR A 67 9.94 -14.41 -12.55
C TYR A 67 9.84 -15.35 -13.75
N ASP A 68 9.18 -16.50 -13.58
CA ASP A 68 8.94 -17.41 -14.68
C ASP A 68 7.82 -16.83 -15.57
N GLN A 69 8.25 -16.23 -16.68
CA GLN A 69 7.37 -15.58 -17.65
C GLN A 69 6.30 -16.52 -18.21
N ARG A 70 6.49 -17.85 -18.16
CA ARG A 70 5.49 -18.80 -18.64
C ARG A 70 4.24 -18.74 -17.78
N TYR A 71 4.38 -18.60 -16.46
CA TYR A 71 3.25 -18.59 -15.54
C TYR A 71 2.53 -17.23 -15.53
N THR A 72 3.26 -16.12 -15.49
CA THR A 72 2.68 -14.78 -15.65
C THR A 72 1.95 -14.64 -16.98
N SER A 73 2.58 -15.03 -18.10
CA SER A 73 1.93 -14.95 -19.42
C SER A 73 0.70 -15.85 -19.51
N HIS A 74 0.73 -17.04 -18.89
CA HIS A 74 -0.42 -17.93 -18.86
C HIS A 74 -1.59 -17.34 -18.06
N PHE A 75 -1.31 -16.73 -16.91
CA PHE A 75 -2.33 -16.06 -16.11
C PHE A 75 -2.97 -14.89 -16.87
N LEU A 76 -2.14 -14.02 -17.46
CA LEU A 76 -2.63 -12.85 -18.21
C LEU A 76 -3.41 -13.25 -19.47
N SER A 77 -2.95 -14.27 -20.21
CA SER A 77 -3.63 -14.73 -21.43
C SER A 77 -5.00 -15.38 -21.16
N ARG A 78 -5.25 -15.85 -19.94
CA ARG A 78 -6.54 -16.36 -19.48
C ARG A 78 -7.49 -15.27 -18.97
N GLY A 79 -7.14 -14.00 -19.14
CA GLY A 79 -7.94 -12.86 -18.67
C GLY A 79 -7.59 -12.43 -17.24
N GLY A 80 -6.56 -13.03 -16.63
CA GLY A 80 -6.00 -12.56 -15.37
C GLY A 80 -5.46 -11.14 -15.50
N LYS A 81 -5.57 -10.37 -14.42
CA LYS A 81 -5.18 -8.96 -14.36
C LYS A 81 -4.39 -8.68 -13.11
N VAL A 82 -3.46 -7.72 -13.19
CA VAL A 82 -2.70 -7.23 -12.03
C VAL A 82 -3.64 -6.51 -11.07
N GLU A 83 -4.64 -5.83 -11.63
CA GLU A 83 -5.70 -5.11 -10.96
C GLU A 83 -6.42 -5.98 -9.93
N PHE A 84 -6.69 -7.25 -10.23
CA PHE A 84 -7.33 -8.16 -9.27
C PHE A 84 -6.49 -8.36 -8.00
N ALA A 85 -5.17 -8.36 -8.13
CA ALA A 85 -4.27 -8.47 -6.98
C ALA A 85 -4.14 -7.15 -6.22
N LEU A 86 -4.27 -6.01 -6.90
CA LEU A 86 -4.29 -4.70 -6.27
C LEU A 86 -5.59 -4.46 -5.51
N ASP A 87 -6.73 -4.83 -6.09
CA ASP A 87 -8.04 -4.77 -5.44
C ASP A 87 -8.06 -5.66 -4.19
N ALA A 88 -7.49 -6.87 -4.29
CA ALA A 88 -7.35 -7.75 -3.13
C ALA A 88 -6.47 -7.14 -2.03
N LEU A 89 -5.35 -6.50 -2.39
CA LEU A 89 -4.49 -5.82 -1.44
C LEU A 89 -5.22 -4.66 -0.76
N LEU A 90 -5.97 -3.86 -1.52
CA LEU A 90 -6.75 -2.74 -0.99
C LEU A 90 -7.85 -3.21 -0.04
N TYR A 91 -8.53 -4.31 -0.40
CA TYR A 91 -9.53 -4.93 0.46
C TYR A 91 -8.92 -5.40 1.78
N LEU A 92 -7.80 -6.13 1.75
CA LEU A 92 -7.10 -6.54 2.97
C LEU A 92 -6.58 -5.36 3.80
N ALA A 93 -6.08 -4.31 3.14
CA ALA A 93 -5.61 -3.12 3.83
C ALA A 93 -6.77 -2.41 4.54
N LYS A 94 -7.95 -2.35 3.92
CA LYS A 94 -9.16 -1.81 4.53
C LYS A 94 -9.64 -2.64 5.71
N ASP A 95 -9.71 -3.96 5.56
CA ASP A 95 -10.12 -4.86 6.64
C ASP A 95 -9.14 -4.79 7.83
N ALA A 96 -7.83 -4.68 7.55
CA ALA A 96 -6.81 -4.51 8.58
C ALA A 96 -6.92 -3.16 9.30
N ASP A 97 -7.25 -2.08 8.56
CA ASP A 97 -7.47 -0.74 9.12
C ASP A 97 -8.71 -0.75 10.03
N GLU A 98 -9.85 -1.28 9.58
CA GLU A 98 -11.07 -1.41 10.39
C GLU A 98 -10.83 -2.23 11.68
N MET A 99 -10.00 -3.28 11.60
CA MET A 99 -9.60 -4.06 12.77
C MET A 99 -8.66 -3.29 13.71
N PHE A 100 -7.80 -2.42 13.16
CA PHE A 100 -6.89 -1.58 13.94
C PHE A 100 -7.65 -0.46 14.68
N TRP A 101 -8.57 0.22 13.99
CA TRP A 101 -9.41 1.27 14.59
C TRP A 101 -10.39 0.72 15.63
N SER A 102 -10.98 -0.46 15.40
CA SER A 102 -11.86 -1.09 16.40
C SER A 102 -11.12 -1.62 17.63
N MET A 103 -9.79 -1.77 17.56
CA MET A 103 -8.96 -2.16 18.70
C MET A 103 -8.47 -0.95 19.51
N GLU A 104 -8.30 0.22 18.88
CA GLU A 104 -7.95 1.47 19.54
C GLU A 104 -9.14 2.12 20.31
N GLU A 105 -10.39 1.80 19.97
CA GLU A 105 -11.57 2.31 20.69
C GLU A 105 -11.84 1.59 22.04
N ASP A 106 -11.20 0.44 22.30
CA ASP A 106 -11.38 -0.33 23.54
C ASP A 106 -10.27 -0.13 24.59
N GLU A 107 -9.21 0.64 24.29
CA GLU A 107 -8.17 0.99 25.26
C GLU A 107 -8.24 2.47 25.67
N ASP A 108 -9.19 2.76 26.55
CA ASP A 108 -9.05 3.78 27.61
C ASP A 108 -7.87 3.39 28.53
N LYS A 109 -6.64 3.48 28.03
CA LYS A 109 -5.42 3.42 28.83
C LYS A 109 -4.47 4.52 28.40
N GLU A 110 -4.48 5.55 29.24
CA GLU A 110 -3.33 6.41 29.49
C GLU A 110 -2.04 5.56 29.51
N ASP A 111 -1.20 5.66 28.49
CA ASP A 111 0.25 5.84 28.66
C ASP A 111 1.02 5.88 27.32
N ASP A 112 1.89 6.89 27.23
CA ASP A 112 3.10 6.97 26.41
C ASP A 112 2.98 7.28 24.88
N TYR A 113 2.62 8.54 24.59
CA TYR A 113 2.78 9.24 23.30
C TYR A 113 4.25 9.39 22.83
N ARG A 114 5.06 8.32 22.80
CA ARG A 114 6.50 8.42 22.45
C ARG A 114 6.97 7.74 21.18
N GLN A 115 6.09 7.14 20.37
CA GLN A 115 6.50 6.56 19.07
C GLN A 115 5.62 6.90 17.85
N GLN A 116 4.73 7.91 17.94
CA GLN A 116 4.14 8.53 16.75
C GLN A 116 5.14 9.50 16.10
N SER A 117 6.10 8.95 15.36
CA SER A 117 6.90 9.79 14.46
C SER A 117 7.31 9.01 13.22
N ARG A 118 6.39 8.96 12.24
CA ARG A 118 6.79 8.93 10.81
C ARG A 118 5.72 9.19 9.77
N TYR A 119 4.46 9.37 10.15
CA TYR A 119 3.49 9.97 9.25
C TYR A 119 3.29 11.41 9.68
N GLU A 120 3.67 12.35 8.82
CA GLU A 120 3.24 13.74 8.95
C GLU A 120 1.71 13.73 9.02
N ALA A 121 1.16 14.27 10.10
CA ALA A 121 -0.28 14.35 10.28
C ALA A 121 -0.90 15.01 9.05
N LEU A 122 -1.90 14.36 8.44
CA LEU A 122 -2.61 14.93 7.31
C LEU A 122 -3.15 16.32 7.71
N PRO A 123 -3.00 17.34 6.84
CA PRO A 123 -3.59 18.65 7.06
C PRO A 123 -5.07 18.50 7.43
N LYS A 124 -5.47 18.99 8.60
CA LYS A 124 -6.87 18.94 9.06
C LYS A 124 -7.72 19.92 8.27
N HIS A 125 -7.10 20.97 7.74
CA HIS A 125 -7.74 21.99 6.95
C HIS A 125 -6.97 22.25 5.64
N ARG A 126 -7.70 22.52 4.55
CA ARG A 126 -7.13 22.83 3.21
C ARG A 126 -6.20 24.05 3.18
N LEU A 127 -6.07 24.78 4.28
CA LEU A 127 -5.25 25.99 4.41
C LEU A 127 -4.11 25.82 5.42
N ASP A 128 -3.91 24.64 6.02
CA ASP A 128 -2.84 24.44 7.01
C ASP A 128 -1.46 24.68 6.38
N ASP A 129 -1.26 24.28 5.13
CA ASP A 129 -0.03 24.57 4.36
C ASP A 129 0.16 26.07 4.10
N CYS A 130 -0.96 26.81 3.95
CA CYS A 130 -0.93 28.25 3.79
C CYS A 130 -0.68 28.97 5.12
N TRP A 131 -1.01 28.36 6.25
CA TRP A 131 -0.83 28.96 7.56
C TRP A 131 0.66 29.11 7.91
N GLU A 132 1.51 28.11 7.60
CA GLU A 132 2.96 28.26 7.77
C GLU A 132 3.54 29.35 6.87
N PHE A 133 3.09 29.43 5.62
CA PHE A 133 3.52 30.49 4.70
C PHE A 133 3.11 31.88 5.19
N VAL A 134 1.87 32.04 5.65
CA VAL A 134 1.33 33.29 6.21
C VAL A 134 2.06 33.65 7.50
N ARG A 135 2.29 32.68 8.40
CA ARG A 135 3.04 32.86 9.64
C ARG A 135 4.48 33.28 9.36
N TYR A 136 5.15 32.63 8.40
CA TYR A 136 6.52 32.98 8.00
C TYR A 136 6.59 34.39 7.40
N LYS A 137 5.62 34.76 6.57
CA LYS A 137 5.56 36.10 5.97
C LYS A 137 5.22 37.20 6.97
N LEU A 138 4.34 36.93 7.94
CA LEU A 138 3.92 37.92 8.94
C LEU A 138 4.87 38.02 10.14
N LEU A 139 5.46 36.89 10.57
CA LEU A 139 6.21 36.81 11.84
C LEU A 139 7.69 36.44 11.66
N GLY A 140 8.12 36.14 10.43
CA GLY A 140 9.48 35.72 10.12
C GLY A 140 9.84 34.32 10.65
N PRO A 141 11.06 33.84 10.37
CA PRO A 141 11.52 32.47 10.71
C PRO A 141 11.50 32.16 12.21
N ASN A 142 11.47 33.17 13.08
CA ASN A 142 11.50 32.99 14.53
C ASN A 142 10.14 33.18 15.22
N GLY A 143 9.07 33.51 14.49
CA GLY A 143 7.71 33.59 15.04
C GLY A 143 7.53 34.60 16.18
N LYS A 144 8.46 35.54 16.39
CA LYS A 144 8.43 36.48 17.52
C LYS A 144 7.79 37.79 17.08
N VAL A 145 6.55 38.01 17.51
CA VAL A 145 5.95 39.35 17.53
C VAL A 145 6.82 40.23 18.43
N LYS A 146 7.46 41.28 17.90
CA LYS A 146 7.95 42.36 18.77
C LYS A 146 6.71 42.94 19.45
N LYS A 147 6.62 42.85 20.79
CA LYS A 147 5.60 43.57 21.55
C LYS A 147 5.60 45.03 21.08
N GLY A 148 4.51 45.45 20.43
CA GLY A 148 4.27 46.85 20.12
C GLY A 148 3.95 47.61 21.40
N PRO A 149 4.01 48.96 21.37
CA PRO A 149 3.77 49.78 22.54
C PRO A 149 2.27 49.98 22.75
N PHE A 150 1.55 48.91 23.12
CA PHE A 150 0.19 48.99 23.65
C PHE A 150 0.03 47.95 24.76
#